data_AF-A0A955TQJ6-F1
#
_entry.id   AF-A0A955TQJ6-F1
#
_cell.length_a   1.000
_cell.length_b   1.000
_cell.length_c   1.000
_cell.angle_alpha   90.00
_cell.angle_beta   90.00
_cell.angle_gamma   90.00
#
_symmetry.space_group_name_H-M   'P 1'
#
loop_
_entity.id
_entity.type
_entity.pdbx_description
1 polymer ?
#
loop_
_entity_poly.entity_id
_entity_poly.type
_entity_poly.pdbx_seq_one_letter_code
_entity_poly.pdbx_strand_id
1 'polypeptide(L)'
;FLALPRGSHAKHAQETPIPMRIGLGGLAVMCLVLGMGPIFVIPVLDQVSAEFVGVSVAERILTMDGWALTTANFASVSMPALAIMLLALSGVGLLFAHLLGGKLQSRSYKTWGCGLNVTSRMEYTATGFAQPIKRMFSTVYQPTIKLESEMLEESRYFAKRKHFDSYITPFFQQYLYEPVVNIFLRMSDRLRNMTVAHELNLYLGYVFAALLVVLLLVR
;
A
#
# COMPACT_ATOMS: atom_id res chain seq x y z
N PHE A 1 -12.83 -11.65 -5.15
CA PHE A 1 -13.83 -11.31 -6.18
C PHE A 1 -13.89 -12.29 -7.34
N LEU A 2 -12.99 -13.28 -7.48
CA LEU A 2 -13.04 -14.29 -8.55
C LEU A 2 -13.02 -15.75 -8.03
N ALA A 3 -13.08 -15.93 -6.72
CA ALA A 3 -12.90 -17.21 -6.04
C ALA A 3 -14.09 -17.48 -5.08
N LEU A 4 -14.31 -18.74 -4.73
CA LEU A 4 -15.29 -19.24 -3.78
C LEU A 4 -15.12 -18.61 -2.37
N PRO A 5 -16.22 -18.46 -1.63
CA PRO A 5 -16.14 -17.95 -0.26
C PRO A 5 -15.48 -18.98 0.66
N ARG A 6 -14.36 -18.62 1.30
CA ARG A 6 -13.64 -19.49 2.25
C ARG A 6 -14.24 -19.51 3.66
N GLY A 7 -15.04 -18.49 4.00
CA GLY A 7 -15.64 -18.32 5.33
C GLY A 7 -17.14 -18.01 5.29
N SER A 8 -17.81 -18.18 6.42
CA SER A 8 -19.25 -17.92 6.57
C SER A 8 -19.59 -16.46 6.24
N HIS A 9 -18.80 -15.50 6.73
CA HIS A 9 -18.98 -14.08 6.44
C HIS A 9 -18.84 -13.75 4.95
N ALA A 10 -17.86 -14.34 4.26
CA ALA A 10 -17.68 -14.14 2.82
C ALA A 10 -18.82 -14.76 2.00
N LYS A 11 -19.41 -15.87 2.48
CA LYS A 11 -20.55 -16.52 1.81
C LYS A 11 -21.84 -15.72 1.92
N HIS A 12 -22.04 -15.02 3.04
CA HIS A 12 -23.21 -14.18 3.29
C HIS A 12 -22.93 -12.69 3.10
N ALA A 13 -21.79 -12.34 2.49
CA ALA A 13 -21.46 -10.96 2.20
C ALA A 13 -22.51 -10.37 1.27
N GLN A 14 -23.10 -9.25 1.68
CA GLN A 14 -24.08 -8.52 0.88
C GLN A 14 -23.41 -7.30 0.24
N GLU A 15 -24.05 -6.79 -0.80
CA GLU A 15 -23.57 -5.61 -1.49
C GLU A 15 -23.57 -4.39 -0.56
N THR A 16 -22.58 -3.51 -0.74
CA THR A 16 -22.40 -2.32 0.11
C THR A 16 -23.60 -1.38 0.06
N PRO A 17 -23.94 -0.68 1.16
CA PRO A 17 -25.04 0.27 1.18
C PRO A 17 -24.76 1.47 0.27
N ILE A 18 -25.84 2.07 -0.28
CA ILE A 18 -25.79 3.21 -1.21
C ILE A 18 -24.86 4.35 -0.76
N PRO A 19 -24.88 4.85 0.50
CA PRO A 19 -23.98 5.92 0.92
C PRO A 19 -22.49 5.59 0.73
N MET A 20 -22.09 4.32 0.96
CA MET A 20 -20.70 3.88 0.75
C MET A 20 -20.35 3.85 -0.75
N ARG A 21 -21.30 3.46 -1.60
CA ARG A 21 -21.10 3.47 -3.07
C ARG A 21 -21.02 4.89 -3.63
N ILE A 22 -21.77 5.83 -3.08
CA ILE A 22 -21.68 7.25 -3.47
C ILE A 22 -20.28 7.79 -3.15
N GLY A 23 -19.74 7.46 -1.97
CA GLY A 23 -18.36 7.83 -1.61
C GLY A 23 -17.33 7.28 -2.60
N LEU A 24 -17.43 5.99 -2.92
CA LEU A 24 -16.54 5.34 -3.89
C LEU A 24 -16.70 5.92 -5.31
N GLY A 25 -17.94 6.17 -5.73
CA GLY A 25 -18.27 6.78 -7.02
C GLY A 25 -17.74 8.21 -7.13
N GLY A 26 -17.85 9.01 -6.07
CA GLY A 26 -17.29 10.36 -6.02
C GLY A 26 -15.77 10.36 -6.18
N LEU A 27 -15.07 9.45 -5.48
CA LEU A 27 -13.62 9.27 -5.65
C LEU A 27 -13.25 8.84 -7.08
N ALA A 28 -14.02 7.92 -7.68
CA ALA A 28 -13.78 7.49 -9.06
C ALA A 28 -13.95 8.64 -10.06
N VAL A 29 -14.99 9.47 -9.90
CA VAL A 29 -15.19 10.67 -10.72
C VAL A 29 -14.05 11.66 -10.54
N MET A 30 -13.60 11.89 -9.30
CA MET A 30 -12.47 12.77 -9.02
C MET A 30 -11.19 12.27 -9.73
N CYS A 31 -10.91 10.97 -9.72
CA CYS A 31 -9.77 10.39 -10.46
C CYS A 31 -9.87 10.66 -11.97
N LEU A 32 -11.06 10.55 -12.56
CA LEU A 32 -11.26 10.84 -13.98
C LEU A 32 -11.05 12.32 -14.28
N VAL A 33 -11.60 13.21 -13.46
CA VAL A 33 -11.43 14.67 -13.63
C VAL A 33 -9.96 15.07 -13.50
N LEU A 34 -9.26 14.57 -12.48
CA LEU A 34 -7.84 14.86 -12.26
C LEU A 34 -6.97 14.28 -13.37
N GLY A 35 -7.28 13.09 -13.88
CA GLY A 35 -6.51 12.46 -14.97
C GLY A 35 -6.76 13.07 -16.35
N MET A 36 -8.00 13.45 -16.66
CA MET A 36 -8.38 13.99 -17.98
C MET A 36 -8.19 15.50 -18.09
N GLY A 37 -8.17 16.23 -16.97
CA GLY A 37 -8.09 17.69 -16.91
C GLY A 37 -6.76 18.21 -16.36
N PRO A 38 -5.58 17.83 -16.90
CA PRO A 38 -4.31 18.40 -16.46
C PRO A 38 -4.28 19.92 -16.59
N ILE A 39 -5.04 20.49 -17.54
CA ILE A 39 -5.21 21.93 -17.71
C ILE A 39 -5.70 22.65 -16.45
N PHE A 40 -6.53 22.00 -15.62
CA PHE A 40 -7.05 22.60 -14.38
C PHE A 40 -6.15 22.32 -13.19
N VAL A 41 -5.52 21.15 -13.17
CA VAL A 41 -4.78 20.64 -12.01
C VAL A 41 -3.35 21.18 -11.97
N ILE A 42 -2.67 21.20 -13.12
CA ILE A 42 -1.26 21.58 -13.21
C ILE A 42 -1.03 23.05 -12.83
N PRO A 43 -1.83 24.05 -13.27
CA PRO A 43 -1.59 25.44 -12.90
C PRO A 43 -1.79 25.72 -11.39
N VAL A 44 -2.77 25.05 -10.77
CA VAL A 44 -3.02 25.19 -9.32
C VAL A 44 -1.85 24.61 -8.52
N LEU A 45 -1.34 23.45 -8.93
CA LEU A 45 -0.14 22.86 -8.32
C LEU A 45 1.10 23.72 -8.57
N ASP A 46 1.23 24.30 -9.76
CA ASP A 46 2.37 25.13 -10.15
C ASP A 46 2.45 26.38 -9.27
N GLN A 47 1.32 27.07 -9.03
CA GLN A 47 1.26 28.24 -8.14
C GLN A 47 1.79 27.93 -6.74
N VAL A 48 1.33 26.82 -6.14
CA VAL A 48 1.79 26.40 -4.81
C VAL A 48 3.26 26.02 -4.85
N SER A 49 3.67 25.25 -5.86
CA SER A 49 5.06 24.77 -5.95
C SER A 49 6.07 25.88 -6.26
N ALA A 50 5.69 26.89 -7.04
CA ALA A 50 6.52 28.02 -7.39
C ALA A 50 6.81 28.89 -6.17
N GLU A 51 5.87 28.99 -5.22
CA GLU A 51 6.07 29.71 -3.96
C GLU A 51 7.10 29.01 -3.06
N PHE A 52 7.11 27.67 -3.03
CA PHE A 52 8.05 26.90 -2.21
C PHE A 52 9.41 26.65 -2.87
N VAL A 53 9.46 26.49 -4.19
CA VAL A 53 10.64 26.00 -4.94
C VAL A 53 11.22 27.07 -5.88
N GLY A 54 10.45 28.12 -6.21
CA GLY A 54 10.90 29.20 -7.10
C GLY A 54 10.99 28.83 -8.57
N VAL A 55 10.42 27.68 -8.98
CA VAL A 55 10.47 27.17 -10.36
C VAL A 55 9.05 26.88 -10.83
N SER A 56 8.65 27.48 -11.95
CA SER A 56 7.41 27.17 -12.67
C SER A 56 7.67 26.10 -13.72
N VAL A 57 6.91 25.01 -13.67
CA VAL A 57 7.04 23.85 -14.57
C VAL A 57 5.80 23.70 -15.47
N ALA A 58 4.70 24.39 -15.16
CA ALA A 58 3.46 24.34 -15.94
C ALA A 58 3.68 24.62 -17.44
N GLU A 59 4.38 25.69 -17.79
CA GLU A 59 4.63 26.08 -19.19
C GLU A 59 5.54 25.09 -19.93
N ARG A 60 6.36 24.33 -19.20
CA ARG A 60 7.30 23.37 -19.78
C ARG A 60 6.66 22.02 -20.07
N ILE A 61 5.59 21.69 -19.36
CA ILE A 61 4.92 20.39 -19.43
C ILE A 61 3.61 20.49 -20.21
N LEU A 62 2.89 21.60 -20.12
CA LEU A 62 1.62 21.79 -20.84
C LEU A 62 1.90 22.25 -22.29
N THR A 63 1.38 21.49 -23.25
CA THR A 63 1.40 21.84 -24.68
C THR A 63 -0.01 21.71 -25.27
N MET A 64 -0.23 22.29 -26.45
CA MET A 64 -1.55 22.33 -27.12
C MET A 64 -2.67 22.85 -26.20
N ASP A 65 -2.57 24.12 -25.79
CA ASP A 65 -3.54 24.81 -24.93
C ASP A 65 -3.85 24.08 -23.60
N GLY A 66 -2.88 23.32 -23.06
CA GLY A 66 -2.99 22.62 -21.78
C GLY A 66 -3.60 21.22 -21.83
N TRP A 67 -3.96 20.74 -23.01
CA TRP A 67 -4.58 19.41 -23.18
C TRP A 67 -3.57 18.27 -23.36
N ALA A 68 -2.30 18.60 -23.65
CA ALA A 68 -1.23 17.63 -23.80
C ALA A 68 -0.13 17.84 -22.76
N LEU A 69 0.41 16.73 -22.26
CA LEU A 69 1.62 16.72 -21.44
C LEU A 69 2.81 16.38 -22.34
N THR A 70 3.89 17.16 -22.24
CA THR A 70 5.17 16.86 -22.90
C THR A 70 6.28 16.59 -21.89
N THR A 71 7.14 15.65 -22.21
CA THR A 71 8.38 15.39 -21.47
C THR A 71 9.56 15.83 -22.31
N ALA A 72 9.98 17.08 -22.16
CA ALA A 72 11.26 17.62 -22.65
C ALA A 72 11.66 17.12 -24.06
N ASN A 73 10.74 17.23 -25.03
CA ASN A 73 10.90 16.89 -26.46
C ASN A 73 10.95 15.40 -26.86
N PHE A 74 10.78 14.45 -25.93
CA PHE A 74 10.80 13.01 -26.27
C PHE A 74 9.42 12.43 -26.58
N ALA A 75 8.37 12.96 -25.94
CA ALA A 75 7.00 12.51 -26.15
C ALA A 75 6.01 13.63 -25.82
N SER A 76 4.89 13.65 -26.54
CA SER A 76 3.71 14.42 -26.17
C SER A 76 2.50 13.49 -26.13
N VAL A 77 1.71 13.58 -25.07
CA VAL A 77 0.52 12.76 -24.88
C VAL A 77 -0.64 13.66 -24.51
N SER A 78 -1.66 13.69 -25.37
CA SER A 78 -2.94 14.32 -25.05
C SER A 78 -3.75 13.41 -24.14
N MET A 79 -4.09 13.89 -22.94
CA MET A 79 -4.87 13.11 -21.97
C MET A 79 -6.28 12.77 -22.47
N PRO A 80 -7.04 13.70 -23.10
CA PRO A 80 -8.33 13.36 -23.72
C PRO A 80 -8.19 12.39 -24.88
N ALA A 81 -7.17 12.55 -25.73
CA ALA A 81 -6.97 11.64 -26.85
C ALA A 81 -6.65 10.21 -26.37
N LEU A 82 -5.83 10.08 -25.33
CA LEU A 82 -5.55 8.80 -24.68
C LEU A 82 -6.83 8.19 -24.09
N ALA A 83 -7.65 8.98 -23.40
CA ALA A 83 -8.91 8.52 -22.84
C ALA A 83 -9.88 8.02 -23.95
N ILE A 84 -10.05 8.79 -25.02
CA ILE A 84 -10.86 8.40 -26.18
C ILE A 84 -10.31 7.13 -26.82
N MET A 85 -8.98 7.03 -27.00
CA MET A 85 -8.34 5.85 -27.57
C MET A 85 -8.58 4.61 -26.71
N LEU A 86 -8.45 4.70 -25.38
CA LEU A 86 -8.71 3.59 -24.46
C LEU A 86 -10.20 3.18 -24.46
N LEU A 87 -11.12 4.16 -24.51
CA LEU A 87 -12.56 3.91 -24.63
C LEU A 87 -12.90 3.26 -25.97
N ALA A 88 -12.29 3.72 -27.06
CA ALA A 88 -12.47 3.14 -28.38
C ALA A 88 -11.92 1.70 -28.43
N LEU A 89 -10.72 1.45 -27.91
CA LEU A 89 -10.11 0.12 -27.91
C LEU A 89 -10.86 -0.87 -27.03
N SER A 90 -11.33 -0.44 -25.86
CA SER A 90 -12.20 -1.25 -25.00
C SER A 90 -13.56 -1.50 -25.65
N GLY A 91 -14.16 -0.49 -26.28
CA GLY A 91 -15.40 -0.64 -27.05
C GLY A 91 -15.26 -1.61 -28.21
N VAL A 92 -14.18 -1.51 -29.00
CA VAL A 92 -13.84 -2.45 -30.08
C VAL A 92 -13.64 -3.85 -29.51
N GLY A 93 -12.92 -4.00 -28.39
CA GLY A 93 -12.72 -5.29 -27.72
C GLY A 93 -14.03 -5.92 -27.24
N LEU A 94 -14.94 -5.12 -26.68
CA LEU A 94 -16.27 -5.56 -26.27
C LEU A 94 -17.14 -5.92 -27.48
N LEU A 95 -17.07 -5.16 -28.57
CA LEU A 95 -17.76 -5.45 -29.82
C LEU A 95 -17.23 -6.74 -30.45
N PHE A 96 -15.91 -6.94 -30.49
CA PHE A 96 -15.30 -8.20 -30.91
C PHE A 96 -15.76 -9.37 -30.04
N ALA A 97 -15.75 -9.20 -28.71
CA ALA A 97 -16.24 -10.20 -27.79
C ALA A 97 -17.73 -10.50 -27.98
N HIS A 98 -18.54 -9.50 -28.33
CA HIS A 98 -19.96 -9.69 -28.59
C HIS A 98 -20.22 -10.40 -29.94
N LEU A 99 -19.50 -10.01 -31.00
CA LEU A 99 -19.66 -10.57 -32.34
C LEU A 99 -19.10 -12.01 -32.45
N LEU A 100 -17.92 -12.27 -31.87
CA LEU A 100 -17.28 -13.59 -31.94
C LEU A 100 -17.60 -14.50 -30.75
N GLY A 101 -17.98 -13.94 -29.59
CA GLY A 101 -18.19 -14.70 -28.36
C GLY A 101 -19.50 -15.48 -28.29
N GLY A 102 -20.34 -15.40 -29.33
CA GLY A 102 -21.63 -16.08 -29.39
C GLY A 102 -22.60 -15.62 -28.29
N LYS A 103 -23.67 -16.40 -28.08
CA LYS A 103 -24.60 -16.12 -26.97
C LYS A 103 -23.91 -16.42 -25.66
N LEU A 104 -23.80 -15.44 -24.74
CA LEU A 104 -23.35 -15.64 -23.36
C LEU A 104 -24.33 -16.56 -22.62
N GLN A 105 -24.15 -17.87 -22.80
CA GLN A 105 -24.82 -18.88 -22.00
C GLN A 105 -23.97 -19.07 -20.74
N SER A 106 -24.37 -18.43 -19.65
CA SER A 106 -23.72 -18.62 -18.36
C SER A 106 -24.06 -20.03 -17.85
N ARG A 107 -23.11 -20.97 -18.00
CA ARG A 107 -23.23 -22.32 -17.46
C ARG A 107 -22.37 -22.43 -16.22
N SER A 108 -23.02 -22.64 -15.07
CA SER A 108 -22.30 -23.08 -13.87
C SER A 108 -22.01 -24.57 -13.98
N TYR A 109 -20.73 -24.94 -14.04
CA TYR A 109 -20.28 -26.32 -14.06
C TYR A 109 -19.02 -26.49 -13.20
N LYS A 110 -18.68 -27.74 -12.87
CA LYS A 110 -17.47 -28.03 -12.10
C LYS A 110 -16.23 -27.57 -12.88
N THR A 111 -15.35 -26.84 -12.20
CA THR A 111 -14.04 -26.47 -12.74
C THR A 111 -13.14 -27.70 -12.85
N TRP A 112 -12.14 -27.63 -13.72
CA TRP A 112 -11.12 -28.68 -13.83
C TRP A 112 -10.35 -28.80 -12.51
N GLY A 113 -10.56 -29.90 -11.79
CA GLY A 113 -9.94 -30.18 -10.49
C GLY A 113 -8.97 -31.37 -10.50
N CYS A 114 -8.45 -31.75 -11.68
CA CYS A 114 -7.62 -32.96 -11.84
C CYS A 114 -8.25 -34.23 -11.25
N GLY A 115 -9.58 -34.38 -11.37
CA GLY A 115 -10.33 -35.51 -10.80
C GLY A 115 -10.80 -35.32 -9.35
N LEU A 116 -10.47 -34.20 -8.70
CA LEU A 116 -10.94 -33.86 -7.35
C LEU A 116 -12.11 -32.88 -7.40
N ASN A 117 -12.98 -32.94 -6.39
CA ASN A 117 -13.99 -31.91 -6.16
C ASN A 117 -13.29 -30.68 -5.52
N VAL A 118 -13.24 -29.58 -6.26
CA VAL A 118 -12.66 -28.32 -5.79
C VAL A 118 -13.48 -27.77 -4.63
N THR A 119 -12.80 -27.42 -3.54
CA THR A 119 -13.42 -26.82 -2.35
C THR A 119 -12.83 -25.42 -2.11
N SER A 120 -13.55 -24.55 -1.39
CA SER A 120 -13.06 -23.20 -1.06
C SER A 120 -11.75 -23.19 -0.27
N ARG A 121 -11.38 -24.29 0.39
CA ARG A 121 -10.08 -24.41 1.08
C ARG A 121 -8.90 -24.52 0.11
N MET A 122 -9.11 -25.08 -1.07
CA MET A 122 -8.08 -25.31 -2.10
C MET A 122 -7.71 -24.05 -2.89
N GLU A 123 -8.42 -22.95 -2.64
CA GLU A 123 -8.17 -21.70 -3.35
C GLU A 123 -6.87 -21.04 -2.94
N TYR A 124 -6.27 -20.38 -3.94
CA TYR A 124 -5.01 -19.70 -3.77
C TYR A 124 -5.18 -18.51 -2.82
N THR A 125 -4.38 -18.49 -1.76
CA THR A 125 -4.41 -17.42 -0.77
C THR A 125 -3.52 -16.27 -1.18
N ALA A 126 -3.81 -15.06 -0.67
CA ALA A 126 -2.91 -13.93 -0.83
C ALA A 126 -1.48 -14.23 -0.32
N THR A 127 -1.37 -15.02 0.75
CA THR A 127 -0.08 -15.48 1.28
C THR A 127 0.66 -16.40 0.32
N GLY A 128 -0.05 -17.32 -0.35
CA GLY A 128 0.51 -18.20 -1.38
C GLY A 128 0.97 -17.39 -2.59
N PHE A 129 0.17 -16.43 -3.05
CA PHE A 129 0.52 -15.56 -4.18
C PHE A 129 1.76 -14.73 -3.93
N ALA A 130 1.93 -14.21 -2.71
CA ALA A 130 3.11 -13.46 -2.35
C ALA A 130 4.34 -14.34 -2.05
N GLN A 131 4.20 -15.66 -1.92
CA GLN A 131 5.29 -16.56 -1.48
C GLN A 131 6.53 -16.53 -2.40
N PRO A 132 6.43 -16.53 -3.74
CA PRO A 132 7.60 -16.46 -4.61
C PRO A 132 8.40 -15.18 -4.41
N ILE A 133 7.70 -14.04 -4.31
CA ILE A 133 8.32 -12.72 -4.06
C ILE A 133 9.02 -12.74 -2.70
N LYS A 134 8.36 -13.24 -1.65
CA LYS A 134 8.96 -13.38 -0.31
C LYS A 134 10.20 -14.26 -0.31
N ARG A 135 10.23 -15.31 -1.14
CA ARG A 135 11.39 -16.20 -1.25
C ARG A 135 12.56 -15.54 -1.98
N MET A 136 12.28 -14.80 -3.07
CA MET A 136 13.28 -14.02 -3.80
C MET A 136 13.93 -12.97 -2.91
N PHE A 137 13.14 -12.27 -2.09
CA PHE A 137 13.61 -11.24 -1.17
C PHE A 137 13.78 -11.77 0.27
N SER A 138 14.08 -13.06 0.45
CA SER A 138 14.18 -13.68 1.77
C SER A 138 15.25 -13.07 2.67
N THR A 139 16.33 -12.52 2.10
CA THR A 139 17.37 -11.78 2.84
C THR A 139 16.82 -10.53 3.53
N VAL A 140 15.88 -9.84 2.89
CA VAL A 140 15.27 -8.60 3.41
C VAL A 140 14.11 -8.92 4.34
N TYR A 141 13.19 -9.80 3.89
CA TYR A 141 11.96 -10.09 4.63
C TYR A 141 12.12 -11.14 5.74
N GLN A 142 13.22 -11.91 5.72
CA GLN A 142 13.53 -12.98 6.68
C GLN A 142 12.29 -13.83 7.04
N PRO A 143 11.59 -14.42 6.04
CA PRO A 143 10.34 -15.13 6.29
C PRO A 143 10.63 -16.38 7.14
N THR A 144 10.02 -16.45 8.32
CA THR A 144 10.10 -17.63 9.19
C THR A 144 8.90 -18.51 8.94
N ILE A 145 9.16 -19.76 8.55
CA ILE A 145 8.13 -20.77 8.30
C ILE A 145 8.21 -21.80 9.42
N LYS A 146 7.12 -21.93 10.20
CA LYS A 146 6.95 -23.04 11.14
C LYS A 146 6.02 -24.05 10.51
N LEU A 147 6.50 -25.28 10.36
CA LEU A 147 5.73 -26.40 9.85
C LEU A 147 5.58 -27.42 10.97
N GLU A 148 4.40 -27.53 11.54
CA GLU A 148 4.07 -28.58 12.48
C GLU A 148 3.32 -29.68 11.72
N SER A 149 3.87 -30.89 11.72
CA SER A 149 3.25 -32.05 11.07
C SER A 149 2.86 -33.09 12.10
N GLU A 150 1.56 -33.32 12.25
CA GLU A 150 1.05 -34.49 12.96
C GLU A 150 1.14 -35.70 12.01
N MET A 151 1.94 -36.69 12.38
CA MET A 151 2.04 -37.95 11.63
C MET A 151 0.96 -38.94 12.10
N LEU A 152 0.52 -39.83 11.22
CA LEU A 152 -0.39 -40.93 11.60
C LEU A 152 0.36 -41.96 12.46
N GLU A 153 -0.29 -42.46 13.52
CA GLU A 153 0.29 -43.49 14.41
C GLU A 153 0.60 -44.80 13.67
N GLU A 154 -0.22 -45.18 12.69
CA GLU A 154 -0.02 -46.39 11.87
C GLU A 154 1.09 -46.27 10.83
N SER A 155 1.52 -45.05 10.49
CA SER A 155 2.50 -44.84 9.42
C SER A 155 3.24 -43.52 9.59
N ARG A 156 4.54 -43.60 9.86
CA ARG A 156 5.46 -42.44 9.88
C ARG A 156 5.62 -41.75 8.52
N TYR A 157 5.07 -42.32 7.45
CA TYR A 157 5.18 -41.76 6.10
C TYR A 157 3.95 -40.94 5.69
N PHE A 158 2.83 -41.04 6.40
CA PHE A 158 1.63 -40.28 6.09
C PHE A 158 1.37 -39.20 7.15
N ALA A 159 1.37 -37.94 6.72
CA ALA A 159 1.01 -36.81 7.57
C ALA A 159 -0.53 -36.72 7.68
N LYS A 160 -1.06 -36.76 8.90
CA LYS A 160 -2.49 -36.61 9.20
C LYS A 160 -2.93 -35.16 9.04
N ARG A 161 -2.11 -34.23 9.52
CA ARG A 161 -2.38 -32.79 9.50
C ARG A 161 -1.07 -32.02 9.42
N LYS A 162 -1.05 -30.94 8.64
CA LYS A 162 0.07 -29.98 8.61
C LYS A 162 -0.45 -28.60 9.00
N HIS A 163 0.10 -28.03 10.07
CA HIS A 163 -0.08 -26.63 10.43
C HIS A 163 1.02 -25.81 9.77
N PHE A 164 0.66 -24.72 9.10
CA PHE A 164 1.60 -23.84 8.42
C PHE A 164 1.43 -22.43 8.98
N ASP A 165 2.42 -22.00 9.75
CA ASP A 165 2.47 -20.63 10.24
C ASP A 165 3.60 -19.87 9.55
N SER A 166 3.24 -18.72 9.00
CA SER A 166 4.15 -17.80 8.31
C SER A 166 4.17 -16.48 9.06
N TYR A 167 5.34 -16.14 9.59
CA TYR A 167 5.58 -14.85 10.22
C TYR A 167 6.65 -14.09 9.42
N ILE A 168 6.47 -12.77 9.33
CA ILE A 168 7.47 -11.85 8.79
C ILE A 168 8.08 -11.14 9.99
N THR A 169 9.40 -11.25 10.14
CA THR A 169 10.11 -10.54 11.19
C THR A 169 10.10 -9.04 10.86
N PRO A 170 9.61 -8.15 11.73
CA PRO A 170 9.56 -6.73 11.43
C PRO A 170 10.97 -6.12 11.54
N PHE A 171 11.73 -6.20 10.46
CA PHE A 171 13.15 -5.81 10.39
C PHE A 171 13.40 -4.41 10.97
N PHE A 172 12.67 -3.40 10.46
CA PHE A 172 12.83 -2.03 10.95
C PHE A 172 12.45 -1.88 12.42
N GLN A 173 11.44 -2.61 12.89
CA GLN A 173 11.01 -2.51 14.28
C GLN A 173 12.13 -2.98 15.23
N GLN A 174 12.69 -4.15 14.97
CA GLN A 174 13.71 -4.74 15.85
C GLN A 174 15.08 -4.05 15.73
N TYR A 175 15.48 -3.64 14.52
CA TYR A 175 16.84 -3.13 14.29
C TYR A 175 16.96 -1.62 14.19
N LEU A 176 15.85 -0.89 13.99
CA LEU A 176 15.87 0.59 13.89
C LEU A 176 15.01 1.24 14.96
N TYR A 177 13.72 0.93 15.03
CA TYR A 177 12.80 1.62 15.94
C TYR A 177 13.09 1.29 17.41
N GLU A 178 13.14 0.01 17.80
CA GLU A 178 13.42 -0.39 19.18
C GLU A 178 14.73 0.16 19.73
N PRO A 179 15.89 0.07 19.04
CA PRO A 179 17.13 0.62 19.57
C PRO A 179 17.10 2.16 19.67
N VAL A 180 16.53 2.86 18.69
CA VAL A 180 16.40 4.32 18.73
C VAL A 180 15.52 4.74 19.90
N VAL A 181 14.34 4.12 20.05
CA VAL A 181 13.42 4.38 21.17
C VAL A 181 14.10 4.09 22.50
N ASN A 182 14.81 2.96 22.63
CA ASN A 182 15.53 2.61 23.84
C ASN A 182 16.66 3.60 24.16
N ILE A 183 17.34 4.16 23.16
CA ILE A 183 18.34 5.22 23.36
C ILE A 183 17.66 6.49 23.90
N PHE A 184 16.55 6.92 23.30
CA PHE A 184 15.80 8.09 23.78
C PHE A 184 15.28 7.89 25.20
N LEU A 185 14.73 6.71 25.52
CA LEU A 185 14.28 6.38 26.87
C LEU A 185 15.44 6.40 27.87
N ARG A 186 16.60 5.81 27.53
CA ARG A 186 17.79 5.86 28.38
C ARG A 186 18.32 7.28 28.58
N MET A 187 18.31 8.11 27.54
CA MET A 187 18.69 9.52 27.67
C MET A 187 17.72 10.28 28.58
N SER A 188 16.41 10.04 28.41
CA SER A 188 15.37 10.62 29.27
C SER A 188 15.55 10.21 30.73
N ASP A 189 15.76 8.92 31.01
CA ASP A 189 16.01 8.42 32.35
C ASP A 189 17.31 8.98 32.95
N ARG A 190 18.35 9.17 32.13
CA ARG A 190 19.61 9.76 32.58
C ARG A 190 19.44 11.23 32.94
N LEU A 191 18.72 12.01 32.14
CA LEU A 191 18.39 13.40 32.42
C LEU A 191 17.49 13.52 33.66
N ARG A 192 16.51 12.62 33.79
CA ARG A 192 15.66 12.51 34.98
C ARG A 192 16.50 12.24 36.22
N ASN A 193 17.43 11.29 36.18
CA ASN A 193 18.29 10.99 37.32
C ASN A 193 19.31 12.11 37.63
N MET A 194 19.80 12.83 36.61
CA MET A 194 20.65 14.02 36.80
C MET A 194 19.89 15.18 37.46
N THR A 195 18.63 15.38 37.08
CA THR A 195 17.78 16.45 37.63
C THR A 195 17.24 16.08 39.03
N VAL A 196 17.00 14.78 39.27
CA VAL A 196 16.61 14.21 40.57
C VAL A 196 17.86 13.80 41.38
N ALA A 197 18.97 14.51 41.21
CA ALA A 197 20.14 14.31 42.06
C ALA A 197 19.84 14.82 43.47
N HIS A 198 20.24 14.01 44.44
CA HIS A 198 19.94 14.06 45.88
C HIS A 198 20.49 15.31 46.63
N GLU A 199 20.97 16.34 45.93
CA GLU A 199 21.65 17.50 46.51
C GLU A 199 21.17 18.82 45.89
N LEU A 200 20.72 19.75 46.73
CA LEU A 200 20.16 21.06 46.35
C LEU A 200 21.10 21.91 45.46
N ASN A 201 22.41 21.75 45.65
CA ASN A 201 23.43 22.62 45.02
C ASN A 201 23.54 22.41 43.51
N LEU A 202 23.34 21.18 43.01
CA LEU A 202 23.36 20.87 41.58
C LEU A 202 22.18 21.52 40.84
N TYR A 203 21.00 21.54 41.46
CA TYR A 203 19.82 22.18 40.90
C TYR A 203 20.00 23.70 40.75
N LEU A 204 20.51 24.37 41.78
CA LEU A 204 20.82 25.81 41.71
C LEU A 204 21.82 26.14 40.59
N GLY A 205 22.84 25.29 40.42
CA GLY A 205 23.82 25.42 39.33
C GLY A 205 23.17 25.35 37.94
N TYR A 206 22.25 24.41 37.72
CA TYR A 206 21.51 24.30 36.45
C TYR A 206 20.63 25.52 36.18
N VAL A 207 19.93 26.05 37.18
CA VAL A 207 19.09 27.27 37.03
C VAL A 207 19.96 28.49 36.71
N PHE A 208 21.10 28.65 37.38
CA PHE A 208 22.04 29.74 37.11
C PHE A 208 22.64 29.66 35.69
N ALA A 209 23.04 28.46 35.26
CA ALA A 209 23.54 28.24 33.89
C ALA A 209 22.47 28.50 32.83
N ALA A 210 21.23 28.06 33.06
CA ALA A 210 20.10 28.34 32.16
C ALA A 210 19.84 29.84 32.04
N LEU A 211 19.88 30.58 33.16
CA LEU A 211 19.75 32.05 33.17
C LEU A 211 20.86 32.73 32.36
N LEU A 212 22.11 32.29 32.50
CA LEU A 212 23.22 32.81 31.70
C LEU A 212 23.03 32.54 30.21
N VAL A 213 22.62 31.33 29.83
CA VAL A 213 22.36 30.96 28.41
C VAL A 213 21.23 31.81 27.81
N VAL A 214 20.14 31.99 28.54
CA VAL A 214 19.02 32.84 28.10
C VAL A 214 19.46 34.29 27.96
N LEU A 215 20.23 34.83 28.91
CA LEU A 215 20.78 36.18 28.84
C LEU A 215 21.69 36.37 27.62
N LEU A 216 22.47 35.35 27.26
CA LEU A 216 23.38 35.36 26.11
C LEU A 216 22.63 35.26 24.78
N LEU A 217 21.51 34.51 24.73
CA LEU A 217 20.66 34.38 23.53
C LEU A 217 19.76 35.59 23.27
N VAL A 218 19.37 36.31 24.33
CA VAL A 218 18.51 37.52 24.26
C VAL A 218 19.34 38.78 23.96
N ARG A 219 20.65 38.72 24.14
CA ARG A 219 21.58 39.76 23.70
C ARG A 219 21.92 39.63 22.22
#